data_AF-A0A657AF23-F1
#
_entry.id   AF-A0A657AF23-F1
#
_cell.length_a   1.000
_cell.length_b   1.000
_cell.length_c   1.000
_cell.angle_alpha   90.00
_cell.angle_beta   90.00
_cell.angle_gamma   90.00
#
_symmetry.space_group_name_H-M   'P 1'
#
loop_
_entity.id
_entity.type
_entity.pdbx_description
1 polymer ?
#
loop_
_entity_poly.entity_id
_entity_poly.type
_entity_poly.pdbx_seq_one_letter_code
_entity_poly.pdbx_strand_id
1 'polypeptide(L)' 'MSTLTSREFNQDTGRAKKEALSGPVYITDRGKPSHVLLSYEEYKAMTEKKATIGELLSMDGVEDIEFTPG' A
#
# COMPACT_ATOMS: atom_id res chain seq x y z
N MET A 1 -4.93 7.72 13.05
CA MET A 1 -5.16 8.41 11.76
C MET A 1 -5.01 9.90 12.02
N SER A 2 -4.05 10.55 11.36
CA SER A 2 -3.76 11.98 11.56
C SER A 2 -4.13 12.77 10.30
N THR A 3 -4.54 14.02 10.46
CA THR A 3 -4.86 14.93 9.35
C THR A 3 -4.19 16.27 9.61
N LEU A 4 -3.45 16.76 8.61
CA LEU A 4 -2.76 18.03 8.63
C LEU A 4 -3.25 18.88 7.46
N THR A 5 -3.24 20.20 7.63
CA THR A 5 -3.29 21.12 6.50
C THR A 5 -1.94 21.15 5.78
N SER A 6 -1.92 21.57 4.51
CA SER A 6 -0.67 21.82 3.79
C SER A 6 0.28 22.75 4.54
N ARG A 7 -0.27 23.74 5.27
CA ARG A 7 0.53 24.67 6.09
C ARG A 7 1.19 23.97 7.28
N GLU A 8 0.45 23.16 8.03
CA GLU A 8 0.99 22.42 9.18
C GLU A 8 2.03 21.38 8.74
N PHE A 9 1.79 20.70 7.63
CA PHE A 9 2.77 19.77 7.04
C PHE A 9 4.08 20.49 6.69
N ASN A 10 4.00 21.62 5.99
CA ASN A 10 5.19 22.39 5.59
C ASN A 10 5.93 23.01 6.78
N GLN A 11 5.22 23.35 7.85
CA GLN A 11 5.81 23.91 9.06
C GLN A 11 6.55 22.85 9.89
N ASP A 12 6.07 21.60 9.91
CA ASP A 12 6.70 20.52 10.67
C ASP A 12 6.63 19.17 9.94
N THR A 13 7.48 19.04 8.93
CA THR A 13 7.61 17.79 8.15
C THR A 13 8.18 16.63 8.99
N GLY A 14 8.96 16.94 10.04
CA GLY A 14 9.56 15.94 10.93
C GLY A 14 8.50 15.20 11.74
N ARG A 15 7.59 15.96 12.37
CA ARG A 15 6.44 15.39 13.07
C ARG A 15 5.56 14.57 12.14
N ALA A 16 5.26 15.09 10.94
CA ALA A 16 4.44 14.37 9.97
C ALA A 16 5.04 13.00 9.58
N LYS A 17 6.35 12.93 9.35
CA LYS A 17 7.06 11.65 9.09
C LYS A 17 7.00 10.69 10.27
N LYS A 18 7.15 11.19 11.50
CA LYS A 18 7.05 10.36 12.71
C LYS A 18 5.64 9.80 12.90
N GLU A 19 4.61 10.62 12.68
CA GLU A 19 3.22 10.18 12.72
C GLU A 19 2.91 9.15 11.61
N ALA A 20 3.52 9.31 10.43
CA ALA A 20 3.40 8.37 9.32
C ALA A 20 3.98 6.98 9.60
N LEU A 21 4.81 6.80 10.63
CA LEU A 21 5.26 5.47 11.09
C LEU A 21 4.15 4.71 11.83
N SER A 22 3.12 5.40 12.31
CA SER A 22 1.98 4.81 13.04
C SER A 22 0.74 4.66 12.16
N GLY A 23 0.82 5.03 10.88
CA GLY A 23 -0.27 4.95 9.92
C GLY A 23 -0.42 6.20 9.05
N PRO A 24 -1.39 6.22 8.13
CA PRO A 24 -1.55 7.29 7.15
C PRO A 24 -1.80 8.66 7.79
N VAL A 25 -1.10 9.66 7.26
CA VAL A 25 -1.32 11.08 7.54
C VAL A 25 -1.92 11.73 6.30
N TYR A 26 -3.10 12.31 6.45
CA TYR A 26 -3.81 12.99 5.35
C TYR A 26 -3.41 14.45 5.32
N ILE A 27 -3.04 14.96 4.15
CA ILE A 27 -2.71 16.36 3.95
C ILE A 27 -3.84 17.01 3.17
N THR A 28 -4.41 18.05 3.75
CA THR A 28 -5.58 18.76 3.22
C THR A 28 -5.23 20.11 2.63
N ASP A 29 -5.90 20.45 1.53
CA ASP A 29 -5.96 21.81 1.01
C ASP A 29 -7.42 22.27 1.02
N ARG A 30 -7.67 23.47 1.56
CA ARG A 30 -9.02 24.05 1.75
C ARG A 30 -10.04 23.05 2.32
N GLY A 31 -9.62 22.24 3.29
CA GLY A 31 -10.46 21.24 3.98
C GLY A 31 -10.69 19.93 3.22
N LYS A 32 -10.09 19.74 2.04
CA LYS A 32 -10.21 18.50 1.26
C LYS A 32 -8.88 17.73 1.27
N PRO A 33 -8.88 16.41 1.49
CA PRO A 33 -7.69 15.59 1.31
C PRO A 33 -7.12 15.78 -0.09
N SER A 34 -5.82 16.06 -0.16
CA SER A 34 -5.09 16.28 -1.41
C SER A 34 -3.97 15.26 -1.58
N HIS A 35 -3.33 14.87 -0.48
CA HIS A 35 -2.24 13.91 -0.45
C HIS A 35 -2.35 13.03 0.80
N VAL A 36 -1.65 11.90 0.77
CA VAL A 36 -1.45 11.03 1.93
C VAL A 36 0.05 10.77 2.06
N LEU A 37 0.57 10.89 3.27
CA LEU A 37 1.93 10.48 3.61
C LEU A 37 1.87 9.11 4.30
N LEU A 38 2.71 8.20 3.82
CA LEU A 38 2.89 6.85 4.36
C LEU A 38 4.38 6.60 4.60
N SER A 39 4.68 5.67 5.51
CA SER A 39 6.01 5.05 5.50
C SER A 39 6.23 4.31 4.18
N TYR A 40 7.50 4.18 3.78
CA TYR A 40 7.83 3.43 2.57
C TYR A 40 7.41 1.95 2.68
N GLU A 41 7.51 1.36 3.86
CA GLU A 41 7.11 -0.03 4.12
C GLU A 41 5.61 -0.25 3.91
N GLU A 42 4.77 0.66 4.40
CA GLU A 42 3.31 0.60 4.15
C GLU A 42 2.99 0.80 2.67
N TYR A 43 3.60 1.80 2.02
CA TYR A 43 3.42 2.00 0.59
C TYR A 43 3.81 0.75 -0.21
N LYS A 44 4.96 0.14 0.13
CA LYS A 44 5.45 -1.09 -0.50
C LYS A 44 4.48 -2.25 -0.26
N ALA A 45 4.05 -2.50 0.97
CA ALA A 45 3.10 -3.57 1.28
C ALA A 45 1.73 -3.41 0.59
N MET A 46 1.31 -2.17 0.30
CA MET A 46 0.09 -1.88 -0.45
C MET A 46 0.25 -2.02 -1.98
N THR A 47 1.44 -1.73 -2.50
CA THR A 47 1.71 -1.69 -3.95
C THR A 47 2.34 -2.98 -4.49
N GLU A 48 2.97 -3.77 -3.63
CA GLU A 48 3.44 -5.10 -4.00
C GLU A 48 2.24 -5.98 -4.35
N LYS A 49 2.23 -6.47 -5.59
CA LYS A 49 1.29 -7.51 -6.01
C LYS A 49 1.52 -8.72 -5.12
N LYS A 50 0.57 -9.01 -4.24
CA LYS A 50 0.49 -10.34 -3.64
C LYS A 50 0.23 -11.31 -4.78
N ALA A 51 1.00 -12.40 -4.80
CA ALA A 51 0.75 -13.49 -5.73
C ALA A 51 -0.74 -13.83 -5.67
N THR A 52 -1.40 -13.79 -6.81
CA THR A 52 -2.81 -14.14 -6.92
C THR A 52 -2.99 -15.61 -6.53
N ILE A 53 -4.18 -16.00 -6.09
CA ILE A 53 -4.49 -17.41 -5.85
C ILE A 53 -4.21 -18.24 -7.11
N GLY A 54 -4.48 -17.68 -8.30
CA GLY A 54 -4.12 -18.29 -9.57
C GLY A 54 -2.61 -18.55 -9.70
N GLU A 55 -1.77 -17.53 -9.48
CA GLU A 55 -0.30 -17.67 -9.53
C GLU A 55 0.25 -18.64 -8.48
N LEU A 56 -0.37 -18.71 -7.29
CA LEU A 56 0.04 -19.65 -6.23
C LEU A 56 -0.39 -21.10 -6.50
N LEU A 57 -1.47 -21.29 -7.25
CA LEU A 57 -2.00 -22.60 -7.63
C LEU A 57 -1.52 -23.06 -9.01
N SER A 58 -0.89 -22.18 -9.79
CA SER A 58 -0.22 -22.55 -11.03
C SER A 58 0.88 -23.54 -10.71
N MET A 59 0.64 -24.81 -11.04
CA MET A 59 1.70 -25.79 -11.13
C MET A 59 2.32 -25.63 -12.52
N ASP A 60 3.39 -24.84 -12.62
CA ASP A 60 4.17 -24.76 -13.86
C ASP A 60 4.75 -26.16 -14.19
N GLY A 61 4.57 -26.61 -15.44
CA GLY A 61 5.10 -27.91 -15.91
C GLY A 61 4.14 -29.09 -15.84
N VAL A 62 2.83 -28.85 -15.70
CA VAL A 62 1.78 -29.90 -15.63
C VAL A 62 0.97 -30.01 -16.92
N GLU A 63 1.51 -29.46 -18.01
CA GLU A 63 0.82 -29.32 -19.30
C GLU A 63 0.48 -30.68 -19.96
N ASP A 64 1.18 -31.74 -19.59
CA ASP A 64 1.07 -33.09 -20.19
C ASP A 64 0.59 -34.18 -19.21
N ILE A 65 -0.27 -33.87 -18.23
CA ILE A 65 -0.95 -34.97 -17.50
C ILE A 65 -2.04 -35.57 -18.39
N GLU A 66 -1.74 -36.74 -18.94
CA GLU A 66 -2.70 -37.57 -19.67
C GLU A 66 -3.81 -38.05 -18.71
N PHE A 67 -5.00 -37.45 -18.81
CA PHE A 67 -6.13 -37.82 -17.97
C PHE A 67 -6.73 -39.14 -18.47
N THR A 68 -6.61 -40.21 -17.68
CA THR A 68 -7.26 -41.49 -17.93
C THR A 68 -8.50 -41.61 -17.04
N PRO A 69 -9.73 -41.53 -17.60
CA PRO A 69 -10.93 -41.82 -16.84
C PRO A 69 -11.05 -43.32 -16.60
N GLY A 70 -11.40 -43.69 -15.37
CA GLY A 70 -11.76 -45.06 -14.97
C GLY A 70 -13.20 -45.42 -15.26
#